data_AF-A0AA35RFB9-F1
#
_entry.id   AF-A0AA35RFB9-F1
#
_cell.length_a   1.000
_cell.length_b   1.000
_cell.length_c   1.000
_cell.angle_alpha   90.00
_cell.angle_beta   90.00
_cell.angle_gamma   90.00
#
_symmetry.space_group_name_H-M   'P 1'
#
loop_
_entity.id
_entity.type
_entity.pdbx_description
1 polymer ?
#
loop_
_entity_poly.entity_id
_entity_poly.type
_entity_poly.pdbx_seq_one_letter_code
_entity_poly.pdbx_strand_id
1 'polypeptide(L)'
;MREVARQRCAPASIRLMDNEQFQLGQVMKPAPSMFGSFTNSLKKLYVTKFKGFDVDKMAACTLLMEGTAEEVAIQERILYDIASKFGGLAGGEENGRRGYRMTFAIAYVRDLGFDYCYLSESFETSAPWSRVLELCRNVKDRVFRECEKQGVNVTKYPPLISSRYVFLLPNNCSFVVGV
;
A
#
# COMPACT_ATOMS: atom_id res chain seq x y z
N MET A 1 -7.81 0.86 -9.46
CA MET A 1 -8.85 0.78 -8.41
C MET A 1 -10.22 1.23 -8.89
N ARG A 2 -10.45 2.53 -9.19
CA ARG A 2 -11.75 3.01 -9.68
C ARG A 2 -12.24 2.27 -10.93
N GLU A 3 -11.36 2.01 -11.89
CA GLU A 3 -11.73 1.28 -13.11
C GLU A 3 -12.12 -0.18 -12.85
N VAL A 4 -11.43 -0.86 -11.93
CA VAL A 4 -11.77 -2.21 -11.47
C VAL A 4 -13.16 -2.22 -10.83
N ALA A 5 -13.48 -1.22 -10.01
CA ALA A 5 -14.81 -1.05 -9.41
C ALA A 5 -15.88 -0.79 -10.48
N ARG A 6 -15.58 0.08 -11.46
CA ARG A 6 -16.48 0.43 -12.57
C ARG A 6 -16.84 -0.79 -13.42
N GLN A 7 -15.87 -1.63 -13.73
CA GLN A 7 -16.07 -2.87 -14.50
C GLN A 7 -16.61 -4.03 -13.66
N ARG A 8 -16.80 -3.84 -12.34
CA ARG A 8 -17.27 -4.86 -11.39
C ARG A 8 -16.43 -6.15 -11.44
N CYS A 9 -15.12 -6.00 -11.64
CA CYS A 9 -14.17 -7.10 -11.77
C CYS A 9 -13.19 -7.16 -10.60
N ALA A 10 -13.61 -6.71 -9.41
CA ALA A 10 -12.78 -6.79 -8.22
C ALA A 10 -12.50 -8.27 -7.86
N PRO A 11 -11.25 -8.63 -7.52
CA PRO A 11 -10.93 -9.98 -7.06
C PRO A 11 -11.39 -10.19 -5.61
N ALA A 12 -11.15 -11.38 -5.06
CA ALA A 12 -11.47 -11.73 -3.67
C ALA A 12 -10.91 -10.70 -2.68
N SER A 13 -9.69 -10.20 -2.92
CA SER A 13 -9.21 -9.00 -2.23
C SER A 13 -8.27 -8.19 -3.13
N ILE A 14 -8.38 -6.86 -3.03
CA ILE A 14 -7.50 -5.91 -3.71
C ILE A 14 -7.18 -4.77 -2.75
N ARG A 15 -5.89 -4.46 -2.59
CA ARG A 15 -5.45 -3.41 -1.68
C ARG A 15 -4.40 -2.53 -2.35
N LEU A 16 -4.66 -1.23 -2.42
CA LEU A 16 -3.72 -0.25 -2.96
C LEU A 16 -3.12 0.53 -1.79
N MET A 17 -1.81 0.40 -1.58
CA MET A 17 -1.07 1.07 -0.52
C MET A 17 -0.27 2.25 -1.08
N ASP A 18 -0.18 3.33 -0.30
CA ASP A 18 0.67 4.47 -0.61
C ASP A 18 2.17 4.16 -0.45
N ASN A 19 3.01 5.16 -0.72
CA ASN A 19 4.45 4.97 -0.74
C ASN A 19 4.99 4.66 0.64
N GLU A 20 4.50 5.35 1.67
CA GLU A 20 4.94 5.17 3.05
C GLU A 20 4.71 3.73 3.51
N GLN A 21 3.54 3.17 3.23
CA GLN A 21 3.28 1.76 3.54
C GLN A 21 4.07 0.80 2.65
N PHE A 22 4.29 1.13 1.38
CA PHE A 22 5.14 0.33 0.49
C PHE A 22 6.58 0.25 1.02
N GLN A 23 7.17 1.39 1.41
CA GLN A 23 8.52 1.48 1.99
C GLN A 23 8.61 0.72 3.31
N LEU A 24 7.62 0.88 4.20
CA LEU A 24 7.53 0.10 5.44
C LEU A 24 7.56 -1.41 5.15
N GLY A 25 6.80 -1.86 4.16
CA GLY A 25 6.83 -3.24 3.68
C GLY A 25 8.17 -3.69 3.10
N GLN A 26 8.99 -2.78 2.56
CA GLN A 26 10.36 -3.11 2.14
C GLN A 26 11.31 -3.25 3.33
N VAL A 27 11.18 -2.40 4.36
CA VAL A 27 12.03 -2.41 5.55
C VAL A 27 11.84 -3.69 6.36
N MET A 28 10.62 -4.20 6.45
CA MET A 28 10.33 -5.44 7.18
C MET A 28 10.76 -6.72 6.43
N LYS A 29 11.60 -6.60 5.39
CA LYS A 29 12.10 -7.77 4.65
C LYS A 29 13.10 -8.51 5.54
N PRO A 30 13.04 -9.85 5.60
CA PRO A 30 14.12 -10.62 6.20
C PRO A 30 15.45 -10.21 5.56
N ALA A 31 16.53 -10.22 6.34
CA ALA A 31 17.86 -9.87 5.85
C ALA A 31 18.16 -10.66 4.57
N PRO A 32 18.60 -10.00 3.48
CA PRO A 32 18.94 -10.72 2.27
C PRO A 32 20.08 -11.70 2.59
N SER A 33 20.00 -12.92 2.07
CA SER A 33 21.18 -13.77 1.96
C SER A 33 22.26 -13.03 1.17
N MET A 34 23.56 -13.30 1.38
CA MET A 34 24.66 -12.55 0.73
C MET A 34 24.50 -12.40 -0.80
N PHE A 35 23.84 -13.35 -1.48
CA PHE A 35 23.55 -13.29 -2.92
C PHE A 35 22.30 -12.46 -3.31
N GLY A 36 21.40 -12.15 -2.38
CA GLY A 36 20.17 -11.38 -2.62
C GLY A 36 20.37 -9.86 -2.76
N SER A 37 21.50 -9.32 -2.30
CA SER A 37 21.82 -7.89 -2.41
C SER A 37 21.98 -7.43 -3.87
N PHE A 38 22.57 -8.29 -4.71
CA PHE A 38 22.85 -8.00 -6.11
C PHE A 38 21.56 -7.97 -6.96
N THR A 39 20.65 -8.92 -6.71
CA THR A 39 19.35 -9.01 -7.42
C THR A 39 18.41 -7.88 -7.03
N ASN A 40 18.42 -7.45 -5.76
CA ASN A 40 17.67 -6.28 -5.31
C ASN A 40 18.17 -4.97 -5.95
N SER A 41 19.49 -4.83 -6.12
CA SER A 41 20.07 -3.66 -6.78
C SER A 41 19.71 -3.61 -8.27
N LEU A 42 19.70 -4.74 -8.98
CA LEU A 42 19.25 -4.86 -10.36
C LEU A 42 17.75 -4.59 -10.54
N LYS A 43 16.89 -5.10 -9.63
CA LYS A 43 15.45 -4.79 -9.62
C LYS A 43 15.21 -3.31 -9.38
N LYS A 44 15.94 -2.72 -8.42
CA LYS A 44 15.86 -1.27 -8.12
C LYS A 44 16.31 -0.47 -9.33
N LEU A 45 17.40 -0.86 -10.00
CA LEU A 45 17.91 -0.21 -11.21
C LEU A 45 16.93 -0.34 -12.40
N TYR A 46 16.28 -1.49 -12.56
CA TYR A 46 15.31 -1.72 -13.64
C TYR A 46 14.04 -0.88 -13.46
N VAL A 47 13.48 -0.87 -12.25
CA VAL A 47 12.29 -0.08 -11.93
C VAL A 47 12.56 1.42 -12.03
N THR A 48 13.73 1.88 -11.58
CA THR A 48 14.09 3.31 -11.55
C THR A 48 14.66 3.84 -12.87
N LYS A 49 15.68 3.20 -13.46
CA LYS A 49 16.35 3.69 -14.67
C LYS A 49 15.68 3.25 -15.97
N PHE A 50 15.10 2.05 -16.03
CA PHE A 50 14.57 1.50 -17.29
C PHE A 50 13.07 1.71 -17.45
N LYS A 51 12.31 1.75 -16.35
CA LYS A 51 10.86 1.96 -16.33
C LYS A 51 10.41 3.33 -15.80
N GLY A 52 11.34 4.14 -15.29
CA GLY A 52 11.11 5.55 -14.94
C GLY A 52 10.24 5.78 -13.70
N PHE A 53 10.10 4.80 -12.81
CA PHE A 53 9.34 4.99 -11.58
C PHE A 53 10.17 5.75 -10.53
N ASP A 54 9.56 6.79 -9.97
CA ASP A 54 10.08 7.51 -8.81
C ASP A 54 9.80 6.69 -7.54
N VAL A 55 10.85 6.18 -6.92
CA VAL A 55 10.78 5.30 -5.73
C VAL A 55 10.02 5.94 -4.59
N ASP A 56 10.10 7.27 -4.48
CA ASP A 56 9.49 8.02 -3.37
C ASP A 56 8.02 8.38 -3.67
N LYS A 57 7.52 8.02 -4.86
CA LYS A 57 6.12 8.24 -5.28
C LYS A 57 5.40 6.98 -5.71
N MET A 58 6.05 5.81 -5.71
CA MET A 58 5.42 4.55 -6.09
C MET A 58 4.31 4.16 -5.12
N ALA A 59 3.23 3.61 -5.66
CA ALA A 59 2.20 2.90 -4.91
C ALA A 59 2.21 1.42 -5.30
N ALA A 60 1.80 0.54 -4.38
CA ALA A 60 1.74 -0.90 -4.65
C ALA A 60 0.32 -1.43 -4.50
N CYS A 61 -0.06 -2.38 -5.36
CA CYS A 61 -1.36 -3.02 -5.31
C CYS A 61 -1.19 -4.52 -5.08
N THR A 62 -1.72 -5.05 -3.98
CA THR A 62 -1.75 -6.49 -3.72
C THR A 62 -3.10 -7.06 -4.12
N LEU A 63 -3.08 -8.21 -4.78
CA LEU A 63 -4.25 -8.93 -5.27
C LEU A 63 -4.30 -10.31 -4.63
N LEU A 64 -5.49 -10.74 -4.21
CA LEU A 64 -5.81 -12.10 -3.83
C LEU A 64 -6.99 -12.55 -4.69
N MET A 65 -6.80 -13.65 -5.41
CA MET A 65 -7.78 -14.24 -6.30
C MET A 65 -8.02 -15.67 -5.82
N GLU A 66 -9.28 -16.09 -5.81
CA GLU A 66 -9.72 -17.40 -5.34
C GLU A 66 -10.78 -17.93 -6.32
N GLY A 67 -10.79 -19.25 -6.55
CA GLY A 67 -11.64 -19.90 -7.55
C GLY A 67 -10.94 -21.10 -8.18
N THR A 68 -11.45 -21.60 -9.30
CA THR A 68 -10.73 -22.59 -10.11
C THR A 68 -9.51 -21.97 -10.79
N ALA A 69 -8.58 -22.80 -11.28
CA ALA A 69 -7.40 -22.32 -11.97
C ALA A 69 -7.75 -21.47 -13.21
N GLU A 70 -8.80 -21.87 -13.93
CA GLU A 70 -9.31 -21.16 -15.11
C GLU A 70 -9.92 -19.80 -14.74
N GLU A 71 -10.73 -19.76 -13.68
CA GLU A 71 -11.35 -18.52 -13.18
C GLU A 71 -10.29 -17.51 -12.73
N VAL A 72 -9.30 -17.98 -11.97
CA VAL A 72 -8.18 -17.16 -11.50
C VAL A 72 -7.35 -16.63 -12.67
N ALA A 73 -7.04 -17.46 -13.68
CA ALA A 73 -6.29 -17.02 -14.85
C ALA A 73 -7.03 -15.95 -15.66
N ILE A 74 -8.36 -16.08 -15.81
CA ILE A 74 -9.19 -15.07 -16.47
C ILE A 74 -9.21 -13.77 -15.66
N GLN A 75 -9.43 -13.85 -14.35
CA GLN A 75 -9.46 -12.69 -13.46
C GLN A 75 -8.12 -11.96 -13.42
N GLU A 76 -7.00 -12.69 -13.36
CA GLU A 76 -5.65 -12.14 -13.39
C GLU A 76 -5.43 -11.35 -14.68
N ARG A 77 -5.74 -11.96 -15.84
CA ARG A 77 -5.59 -11.30 -17.13
C ARG A 77 -6.35 -9.98 -17.21
N ILE A 78 -7.63 -9.97 -16.80
CA ILE A 78 -8.46 -8.76 -16.80
C ILE A 78 -7.84 -7.66 -15.93
N LEU A 79 -7.39 -8.02 -14.73
CA LEU A 79 -6.83 -7.05 -13.79
C LEU A 79 -5.50 -6.47 -14.27
N TYR A 80 -4.63 -7.28 -14.86
CA TYR A 80 -3.36 -6.83 -15.43
C TYR A 80 -3.57 -5.98 -16.70
N ASP A 81 -4.54 -6.34 -17.54
CA ASP A 81 -4.93 -5.53 -18.71
C ASP A 81 -5.47 -4.16 -18.27
N ILE A 82 -6.24 -4.08 -17.18
CA ILE A 82 -6.64 -2.80 -16.59
C ILE A 82 -5.43 -2.06 -16.04
N ALA A 83 -4.57 -2.72 -15.24
CA ALA A 83 -3.43 -2.09 -14.60
C ALA A 83 -2.46 -1.47 -15.61
N SER A 84 -2.17 -2.17 -16.71
CA SER A 84 -1.26 -1.70 -17.76
C SER A 84 -1.70 -0.38 -18.41
N LYS A 85 -3.02 -0.16 -18.57
CA LYS A 85 -3.59 1.11 -19.08
C LYS A 85 -3.32 2.31 -18.17
N PHE A 86 -3.06 2.08 -16.88
CA PHE A 86 -2.70 3.11 -15.90
C PHE A 86 -1.20 3.08 -15.55
N GLY A 87 -0.37 2.45 -16.39
CA GLY A 87 1.07 2.33 -16.18
C GLY A 87 1.48 1.31 -15.12
N GLY A 88 0.57 0.47 -14.63
CA GLY A 88 0.88 -0.57 -13.65
C GLY A 88 1.84 -1.63 -14.19
N LEU A 89 2.70 -2.14 -13.31
CA LEU A 89 3.63 -3.23 -13.60
C LEU A 89 3.39 -4.42 -12.66
N ALA A 90 3.66 -5.62 -13.17
CA ALA A 90 3.59 -6.85 -12.40
C ALA A 90 4.55 -6.80 -11.20
N GLY A 91 4.01 -6.78 -9.98
CA GLY A 91 4.79 -6.76 -8.75
C GLY A 91 5.31 -8.14 -8.31
N GLY A 92 4.82 -9.22 -8.92
CA GLY A 92 5.16 -10.60 -8.57
C GLY A 92 4.38 -11.15 -7.37
N GLU A 93 4.03 -12.44 -7.43
CA GLU A 93 3.18 -13.13 -6.46
C GLU A 93 3.75 -13.10 -5.03
N GLU A 94 5.07 -13.21 -4.88
CA GLU A 94 5.75 -13.20 -3.58
C GLU A 94 5.46 -11.91 -2.79
N ASN A 95 5.48 -10.75 -3.47
CA ASN A 95 5.15 -9.46 -2.84
C ASN A 95 3.67 -9.42 -2.44
N GLY A 96 2.77 -10.02 -3.23
CA GLY A 96 1.36 -10.20 -2.90
C GLY A 96 1.17 -11.02 -1.61
N ARG A 97 1.68 -12.26 -1.58
CA ARG A 97 1.61 -13.16 -0.41
C ARG A 97 2.15 -12.49 0.84
N ARG A 98 3.26 -11.75 0.71
CA ARG A 98 3.87 -11.04 1.84
C ARG A 98 3.01 -9.87 2.33
N GLY A 99 2.43 -9.09 1.43
CA GLY A 99 1.50 -8.01 1.81
C GLY A 99 0.29 -8.54 2.59
N TYR A 100 -0.26 -9.69 2.22
CA TYR A 100 -1.35 -10.32 2.98
C TYR A 100 -0.87 -10.81 4.34
N ARG A 101 0.27 -11.51 4.44
CA ARG A 101 0.86 -11.94 5.73
C ARG A 101 1.14 -10.76 6.68
N MET A 102 1.63 -9.64 6.15
CA MET A 102 1.90 -8.44 6.94
C MET A 102 0.67 -7.91 7.69
N THR A 103 -0.53 -8.18 7.18
CA THR A 103 -1.79 -7.78 7.85
C THR A 103 -1.88 -8.34 9.26
N PHE A 104 -1.42 -9.57 9.47
CA PHE A 104 -1.44 -10.23 10.77
C PHE A 104 -0.26 -9.82 11.66
N ALA A 105 0.80 -9.25 11.09
CA ALA A 105 1.99 -8.83 11.83
C ALA A 105 1.91 -7.38 12.34
N ILE A 106 1.07 -6.51 11.76
CA ILE A 106 0.98 -5.09 12.12
C ILE A 106 0.68 -4.89 13.62
N ALA A 107 -0.19 -5.72 14.21
CA ALA A 107 -0.51 -5.62 15.63
C ALA A 107 0.71 -5.84 16.54
N TYR A 108 1.58 -6.78 16.19
CA TYR A 108 2.82 -7.04 16.94
C TYR A 108 3.84 -5.90 16.79
N VAL A 109 3.89 -5.25 15.63
CA VAL A 109 4.75 -4.08 15.42
C VAL A 109 4.30 -2.91 16.28
N ARG A 110 2.98 -2.72 16.44
CA ARG A 110 2.42 -1.71 17.35
C ARG A 110 2.82 -1.97 18.80
N ASP A 111 2.65 -3.20 19.26
CA ASP A 111 2.99 -3.57 20.64
C ASP A 111 4.49 -3.37 20.91
N LEU A 112 5.35 -3.73 19.95
CA LEU A 112 6.78 -3.42 20.00
C LEU A 112 7.03 -1.90 20.05
N GLY A 113 6.28 -1.10 19.27
CA GLY A 113 6.38 0.36 19.30
C GLY A 113 6.10 0.96 20.67
N PHE A 114 5.15 0.40 21.42
CA PHE A 114 4.83 0.85 22.78
C PHE A 114 6.00 0.70 23.75
N ASP A 115 6.81 -0.35 23.61
CA ASP A 115 8.03 -0.55 24.41
C ASP A 115 9.09 0.56 24.17
N TYR A 116 9.01 1.25 23.03
CA TYR A 116 9.90 2.35 22.64
C TYR A 116 9.22 3.72 22.63
N CYS A 117 8.11 3.89 23.35
CA CYS A 117 7.35 5.14 23.45
C CYS A 117 6.77 5.66 22.12
N TYR A 118 6.53 4.78 21.14
CA TYR A 118 5.79 5.11 19.92
C TYR A 118 4.34 4.68 20.04
N LEU A 119 3.42 5.64 20.04
CA LEU A 119 1.98 5.36 19.94
C LEU A 119 1.58 5.22 18.47
N SER A 120 0.77 4.22 18.15
CA SER A 120 0.18 4.04 16.82
C SER A 120 -1.26 3.52 16.92
N GLU A 121 -2.09 3.93 15.98
CA GLU A 121 -3.50 3.54 15.89
C GLU A 121 -3.96 3.53 14.43
N SER A 122 -4.89 2.63 14.11
CA SER A 122 -5.52 2.61 12.78
C SER A 122 -6.95 3.11 12.86
N PHE A 123 -7.37 3.89 11.86
CA PHE A 123 -8.75 4.30 11.68
C PHE A 123 -9.16 4.19 10.21
N GLU A 124 -10.46 4.18 9.96
CA GLU A 124 -10.98 3.99 8.60
C GLU A 124 -12.20 4.86 8.33
N THR A 125 -12.43 5.11 7.04
CA THR A 125 -13.65 5.75 6.57
C THR A 125 -13.95 5.35 5.13
N SER A 126 -15.11 5.76 4.64
CA SER A 126 -15.51 5.58 3.24
C SER A 126 -15.80 6.93 2.60
N ALA A 127 -15.40 7.09 1.34
CA ALA A 127 -15.61 8.34 0.61
C ALA A 127 -15.94 8.08 -0.86
N PRO A 128 -16.62 9.03 -1.52
CA PRO A 128 -16.80 9.00 -2.96
C PRO A 128 -15.46 9.00 -3.70
N TRP A 129 -15.41 8.33 -4.86
CA TRP A 129 -14.23 8.30 -5.72
C TRP A 129 -13.67 9.69 -6.08
N SER A 130 -14.54 10.70 -6.17
CA SER A 130 -14.16 12.09 -6.48
C SER A 130 -13.44 12.80 -5.32
N ARG A 131 -13.59 12.34 -4.08
CA ARG A 131 -13.04 13.00 -2.88
C ARG A 131 -11.90 12.22 -2.22
N VAL A 132 -11.75 10.95 -2.56
CA VAL A 132 -10.76 10.04 -1.95
C VAL A 132 -9.34 10.62 -1.89
N LEU A 133 -8.81 11.17 -2.99
CA LEU A 133 -7.43 11.66 -3.02
C LEU A 133 -7.24 12.93 -2.18
N GLU A 134 -8.23 13.83 -2.24
CA GLU A 134 -8.25 15.06 -1.45
C GLU A 134 -8.34 14.73 0.05
N LEU A 135 -9.21 13.79 0.41
CA LEU A 135 -9.38 13.34 1.80
C LEU A 135 -8.07 12.76 2.35
N CYS A 136 -7.44 11.80 1.66
CA CYS A 136 -6.19 11.19 2.13
C CYS A 136 -5.09 12.24 2.36
N ARG A 137 -4.93 13.20 1.44
CA ARG A 137 -3.96 14.30 1.58
C ARG A 137 -4.28 15.19 2.77
N ASN A 138 -5.53 15.62 2.89
CA ASN A 138 -5.96 16.55 3.94
C ASN A 138 -5.92 15.91 5.32
N VAL A 139 -6.19 14.60 5.44
CA VAL A 139 -6.06 13.88 6.71
C VAL A 139 -4.61 13.76 7.13
N LYS A 140 -3.69 13.38 6.21
CA LYS A 140 -2.25 13.34 6.51
C LYS A 140 -1.74 14.69 7.01
N ASP A 141 -2.08 15.75 6.28
CA ASP A 141 -1.71 17.12 6.63
C ASP A 141 -2.36 17.58 7.95
N ARG A 142 -3.63 17.21 8.21
CA ARG A 142 -4.29 17.53 9.47
C ARG A 142 -3.62 16.87 10.65
N VAL A 143 -3.29 15.58 10.57
CA VAL A 143 -2.60 14.86 11.66
C VAL A 143 -1.24 15.51 11.93
N PHE A 144 -0.47 15.79 10.87
CA PHE A 144 0.82 16.46 11.01
C PHE A 144 0.72 17.79 11.76
N ARG A 145 -0.21 18.66 11.34
CA ARG A 145 -0.44 19.97 11.97
C ARG A 145 -0.95 19.86 13.42
N GLU A 146 -1.79 18.87 13.73
CA GLU A 146 -2.23 18.67 15.11
C GLU A 146 -1.11 18.15 16.00
N CYS A 147 -0.26 17.23 15.53
CA CYS A 147 0.92 16.79 16.28
C CYS A 147 1.84 17.98 16.63
N GLU A 148 2.11 18.85 15.67
CA GLU A 148 2.91 20.06 15.89
C GLU A 148 2.28 20.98 16.95
N LYS A 149 0.97 21.24 16.86
CA LYS A 149 0.24 22.05 17.85
C LYS A 149 0.25 21.46 19.26
N GLN A 150 0.24 20.14 19.38
CA GLN A 150 0.28 19.44 20.67
C GLN A 150 1.70 19.30 21.24
N GLY A 151 2.71 19.93 20.60
CA GLY A 151 4.09 19.97 21.10
C GLY A 151 4.95 18.77 20.69
N VAL A 152 4.51 17.95 19.74
CA VAL A 152 5.37 16.92 19.14
C VAL A 152 6.44 17.63 18.31
N ASN A 153 7.71 17.26 18.52
CA ASN A 153 8.81 17.79 17.70
C ASN A 153 8.79 17.15 16.31
N VAL A 154 7.87 17.59 15.45
CA VAL A 154 7.66 17.05 14.10
C VAL A 154 8.87 17.22 13.17
N THR A 155 9.76 18.17 13.47
CA THR A 155 11.01 18.34 12.69
C THR A 155 12.01 17.22 12.94
N LYS A 156 12.04 16.69 14.17
CA LYS A 156 12.91 15.58 14.56
C LYS A 156 12.21 14.23 14.44
N TYR A 157 10.91 14.20 14.71
CA TYR A 157 10.07 13.00 14.76
C TYR A 157 8.74 13.27 14.04
N PRO A 158 8.74 13.30 12.69
CA PRO A 158 7.50 13.46 11.94
C PRO A 158 6.57 12.28 12.19
N PRO A 159 5.25 12.50 12.41
CA PRO A 159 4.30 11.41 12.55
C PRO A 159 4.24 10.60 11.25
N LEU A 160 4.24 9.27 11.37
CA LEU A 160 4.11 8.38 10.23
C LEU A 160 2.63 8.20 9.91
N ILE A 161 2.13 8.83 8.84
CA ILE A 161 0.75 8.60 8.38
C ILE A 161 0.77 7.90 7.02
N SER A 162 0.19 6.70 6.98
CA SER A 162 0.04 5.91 5.76
C SER A 162 -1.43 5.57 5.50
N SER A 163 -1.77 5.33 4.25
CA SER A 163 -3.13 5.10 3.80
C SER A 163 -3.18 3.99 2.77
N ARG A 164 -4.19 3.13 2.88
CA ARG A 164 -4.49 2.10 1.88
C ARG A 164 -5.96 1.95 1.60
N TYR A 165 -6.26 1.72 0.34
CA TYR A 165 -7.60 1.37 -0.14
C TYR A 165 -7.84 -0.11 0.09
N VAL A 166 -8.97 -0.47 0.69
CA VAL A 166 -9.26 -1.86 1.10
C VAL A 166 -10.54 -2.39 0.46
N PHE A 167 -11.57 -1.55 0.28
CA PHE A 167 -12.84 -1.98 -0.33
C PHE A 167 -13.27 -1.09 -1.48
N LEU A 168 -13.72 -1.73 -2.56
CA LEU A 168 -14.19 -1.07 -3.78
C LEU A 168 -15.72 -1.14 -3.85
N LEU A 169 -16.39 0.00 -3.78
CA LEU A 169 -17.84 0.10 -4.00
C LEU A 169 -18.11 0.80 -5.35
N PRO A 170 -19.30 0.62 -5.95
CA PRO A 170 -19.60 1.22 -7.25
C PRO A 170 -19.42 2.74 -7.28
N ASN A 171 -19.85 3.43 -6.21
CA ASN A 171 -19.78 4.90 -6.10
C ASN A 171 -18.71 5.39 -5.11
N ASN A 172 -18.24 4.52 -4.22
CA ASN A 172 -17.38 4.87 -3.10
C ASN A 172 -16.16 3.93 -3.00
N CYS A 173 -15.20 4.30 -2.18
CA CYS A 173 -14.13 3.41 -1.75
C CYS A 173 -13.94 3.54 -0.25
N SER A 174 -13.70 2.43 0.44
CA SER A 174 -13.26 2.44 1.84
C SER A 174 -11.74 2.33 1.89
N PHE A 175 -11.15 3.13 2.76
CA PHE A 175 -9.72 3.13 3.00
C PHE A 175 -9.43 3.20 4.49
N VAL A 176 -8.28 2.63 4.84
CA VAL A 176 -7.73 2.63 6.20
C VAL A 176 -6.55 3.58 6.20
N VAL A 177 -6.49 4.44 7.21
CA VAL A 177 -5.35 5.30 7.51
C VAL A 177 -4.71 4.75 8.79
N GLY A 178 -3.43 4.41 8.72
CA GLY A 178 -2.62 4.06 9.88
C GLY A 178 -1.77 5.26 10.29
N VAL A 179 -1.80 5.61 11.58
CA VAL A 179 -0.94 6.60 12.24
C VAL A 179 -0.01 5.87 13.20
#